data_AF-A0AAU5YNL0-F1
#
_entry.id   AF-A0AAU5YNL0-F1
#
_cell.length_a   1.000
_cell.length_b   1.000
_cell.length_c   1.000
_cell.angle_alpha   90.00
_cell.angle_beta   90.00
_cell.angle_gamma   90.00
#
_symmetry.space_group_name_H-M   'P 1'
#
loop_
_entity.id
_entity.type
_entity.pdbx_description
1 polymer ?
#
loop_
_entity_poly.entity_id
_entity_poly.type
_entity_poly.pdbx_seq_one_letter_code
_entity_poly.pdbx_strand_id
1 'polypeptide(L)'
;MTADEIGELLGPVAAGWPALGLTVYRGGWYVPNGDDPQQQVRVFHDHVMIGWTQEPHRCPGEREYCSVEYTDREGLMYGPTYPGGGMPADPIAAHREAQEGAR
;
A
#
# COMPACT_ATOMS: atom_id res chain seq x y z
N MET A 1 -7.91 6.26 -8.83
CA MET A 1 -8.63 6.98 -7.76
C MET A 1 -8.22 8.43 -7.81
N THR A 2 -9.11 9.35 -7.44
CA THR A 2 -8.80 10.78 -7.32
C THR A 2 -8.05 11.07 -6.02
N ALA A 3 -7.41 12.25 -5.92
CA ALA A 3 -6.74 12.68 -4.68
C ALA A 3 -7.71 12.71 -3.49
N ASP A 4 -8.96 13.17 -3.70
CA ASP A 4 -9.99 13.23 -2.66
C ASP A 4 -10.39 11.83 -2.19
N GLU A 5 -10.65 10.88 -3.11
CA GLU A 5 -10.98 9.50 -2.76
C GLU A 5 -9.85 8.81 -1.97
N ILE A 6 -8.60 9.13 -2.32
CA ILE A 6 -7.41 8.63 -1.61
C ILE A 6 -7.33 9.27 -0.23
N GLY A 7 -7.58 10.57 -0.13
CA GLY A 7 -7.56 11.33 1.12
C GLY A 7 -8.60 10.88 2.13
N GLU A 8 -9.83 10.61 1.67
CA GLU A 8 -10.90 10.08 2.51
C GLU A 8 -10.57 8.68 3.05
N LEU A 9 -9.93 7.84 2.24
CA LEU A 9 -9.68 6.44 2.58
C LEU A 9 -8.40 6.24 3.40
N LEU A 10 -7.32 6.94 3.05
CA LEU A 10 -5.97 6.72 3.56
C LEU A 10 -5.41 7.93 4.33
N GLY A 11 -6.18 9.02 4.40
CA GLY A 11 -5.80 10.25 5.08
C GLY A 11 -5.15 11.29 4.16
N PRO A 12 -5.05 12.55 4.62
CA PRO A 12 -4.69 13.70 3.81
C PRO A 12 -3.27 13.65 3.22
N VAL A 13 -2.33 12.94 3.85
CA VAL A 13 -0.98 12.77 3.31
C VAL A 13 -1.01 11.92 2.03
N ALA A 14 -1.81 10.84 2.01
CA ALA A 14 -1.93 9.99 0.83
C ALA A 14 -2.60 10.70 -0.36
N ALA A 15 -3.42 11.73 -0.10
CA ALA A 15 -4.02 12.55 -1.15
C ALA A 15 -2.97 13.24 -2.04
N GLY A 16 -1.74 13.45 -1.54
CA GLY A 16 -0.63 14.03 -2.30
C GLY A 16 0.07 13.04 -3.25
N TRP A 17 -0.16 11.73 -3.12
CA TRP A 17 0.55 10.70 -3.88
C TRP A 17 0.44 10.82 -5.40
N PRO A 18 -0.72 11.16 -6.00
CA PRO A 18 -0.79 11.37 -7.44
C PRO A 18 0.18 12.44 -7.95
N ALA A 19 0.48 13.48 -7.16
CA ALA A 19 1.43 14.52 -7.52
C ALA A 19 2.90 14.03 -7.50
N LEU A 20 3.17 12.91 -6.82
CA LEU A 20 4.47 12.23 -6.82
C LEU A 20 4.64 11.25 -7.99
N GLY A 21 3.68 11.20 -8.92
CA GLY A 21 3.70 10.26 -10.05
C GLY A 21 3.13 8.88 -9.71
N LEU A 22 2.41 8.76 -8.59
CA LEU A 22 1.83 7.50 -8.15
C LEU A 22 0.45 7.28 -8.74
N THR A 23 0.21 6.06 -9.20
CA THR A 23 -1.11 5.63 -9.66
C THR A 23 -1.76 4.74 -8.61
N VAL A 24 -2.93 5.13 -8.14
CA VAL A 24 -3.65 4.44 -7.07
C VAL A 24 -4.94 3.82 -7.60
N TYR A 25 -5.10 2.52 -7.40
CA TYR A 25 -6.26 1.74 -7.82
C TYR A 25 -6.98 1.13 -6.62
N ARG A 26 -8.31 1.19 -6.63
CA ARG A 26 -9.14 0.41 -5.72
C ARG A 26 -9.33 -1.00 -6.28
N GLY A 27 -9.43 -1.98 -5.39
CA GLY A 27 -9.52 -3.39 -5.71
C GLY A 27 -8.14 -4.02 -5.79
N GLY A 28 -7.97 -5.17 -5.15
CA GLY A 28 -6.75 -5.94 -5.05
C GLY A 28 -6.97 -7.43 -5.28
N TRP A 29 -5.95 -8.22 -4.97
CA TRP A 29 -6.01 -9.67 -5.05
C TRP A 29 -6.44 -10.25 -3.70
N TYR A 30 -6.93 -11.48 -3.71
CA TYR A 30 -7.17 -12.19 -2.47
C TYR A 30 -5.85 -12.35 -1.71
N VAL A 31 -5.76 -11.73 -0.54
CA VAL A 31 -4.65 -11.95 0.40
C VAL A 31 -5.20 -12.87 1.49
N PRO A 32 -4.60 -14.06 1.71
CA PRO A 32 -5.01 -14.93 2.81
C PRO A 32 -4.91 -14.17 4.13
N ASN A 33 -6.01 -14.13 4.90
CA ASN A 33 -6.16 -13.35 6.14
C ASN A 33 -6.16 -11.81 5.95
N GLY A 34 -6.47 -11.34 4.75
CA GLY A 34 -6.74 -9.93 4.46
C GLY A 34 -8.23 -9.58 4.45
N ASP A 35 -8.50 -8.29 4.27
CA ASP A 35 -9.85 -7.74 4.09
C ASP A 35 -10.44 -8.02 2.71
N ASP A 36 -11.70 -7.63 2.52
CA ASP A 36 -12.39 -7.72 1.23
C ASP A 36 -11.47 -7.19 0.11
N PRO A 37 -11.13 -8.02 -0.90
CA PRO A 37 -10.28 -7.60 -2.00
C PRO A 37 -10.79 -6.35 -2.73
N GLN A 38 -12.10 -6.06 -2.69
CA GLN A 38 -12.65 -4.84 -3.29
C GLN A 38 -12.28 -3.56 -2.52
N GLN A 39 -11.94 -3.68 -1.24
CA GLN A 39 -11.60 -2.56 -0.37
C GLN A 39 -10.10 -2.27 -0.34
N GLN A 40 -9.26 -3.21 -0.78
CA GLN A 40 -7.83 -3.00 -0.91
C GLN A 40 -7.50 -1.87 -1.90
N VAL A 41 -6.44 -1.14 -1.59
CA VAL A 41 -5.86 -0.14 -2.49
C VAL A 41 -4.51 -0.65 -2.96
N ARG A 42 -4.22 -0.51 -4.25
CA ARG A 42 -2.91 -0.81 -4.83
C ARG A 42 -2.25 0.47 -5.30
N VAL A 43 -0.97 0.61 -5.01
CA VAL A 43 -0.17 1.80 -5.31
C VAL A 43 0.93 1.41 -6.29
N PHE A 44 1.00 2.12 -7.41
CA PHE A 44 1.97 1.90 -8.46
C PHE A 44 2.81 3.15 -8.66
N HIS A 45 4.09 2.95 -8.93
CA HIS A 45 4.96 3.95 -9.53
C HIS A 45 5.34 3.45 -10.91
N ASP A 46 4.97 4.21 -11.94
CA ASP A 46 4.96 3.75 -13.34
C ASP A 46 4.13 2.45 -13.51
N HIS A 47 4.80 1.35 -13.85
CA HIS A 47 4.20 0.03 -14.07
C HIS A 47 4.52 -0.96 -12.95
N VAL A 48 5.16 -0.51 -11.88
CA VAL A 48 5.59 -1.35 -10.75
C VAL A 48 4.68 -1.10 -9.57
N MET A 49 4.07 -2.16 -9.03
CA MET A 49 3.36 -2.04 -7.76
C MET A 49 4.38 -1.87 -6.65
N ILE A 50 4.26 -0.80 -5.87
CA ILE A 50 5.17 -0.48 -4.77
C ILE A 50 4.51 -0.64 -3.39
N GLY A 51 3.21 -0.89 -3.37
CA GLY A 51 2.48 -1.21 -2.14
C GLY A 51 1.01 -1.49 -2.33
N TRP A 52 0.39 -1.93 -1.26
CA TRP A 52 -1.04 -2.11 -1.15
C TRP A 52 -1.52 -1.75 0.26
N THR A 53 -2.83 -1.70 0.46
CA THR A 53 -3.40 -1.56 1.80
C THR A 53 -4.19 -2.80 2.18
N GLN A 54 -4.19 -3.11 3.46
CA GLN A 54 -4.99 -4.19 4.05
C GLN A 54 -5.58 -3.72 5.38
N GLU A 55 -6.72 -4.27 5.77
CA GLU A 55 -7.22 -4.14 7.15
C GLU A 55 -6.81 -5.42 7.92
N PRO A 56 -5.88 -5.32 8.87
CA PRO A 56 -5.38 -6.48 9.57
C PRO A 56 -6.40 -6.95 10.61
N HIS A 57 -6.56 -8.27 10.78
CA HIS A 57 -7.49 -8.84 11.77
C HIS A 57 -7.27 -8.34 13.22
N ARG A 58 -6.05 -7.88 13.55
CA ARG A 58 -5.70 -7.36 14.87
C ARG A 58 -6.31 -5.97 15.17
N CYS A 59 -6.61 -5.19 14.14
CA CYS A 59 -7.16 -3.83 14.26
C CYS A 59 -8.29 -3.62 13.23
N PRO A 60 -9.49 -4.17 13.47
CA PRO A 60 -10.64 -3.97 12.57
C PRO A 60 -10.97 -2.48 12.43
N GLY A 61 -11.25 -2.05 11.20
CA GLY A 61 -11.50 -0.66 10.83
C GLY A 61 -10.26 0.23 10.64
N GLU A 62 -9.05 -0.28 10.88
CA GLU A 62 -7.80 0.43 10.57
C GLU A 62 -7.14 -0.13 9.32
N ARG A 63 -6.71 0.74 8.40
CA ARG A 63 -5.95 0.32 7.22
C ARG A 63 -4.45 0.46 7.45
N GLU A 64 -3.73 -0.60 7.17
CA GLU A 64 -2.27 -0.61 7.10
C GLU A 64 -1.81 -0.50 5.65
N TYR A 65 -0.73 0.23 5.43
CA TYR A 65 -0.01 0.22 4.16
C TYR A 65 1.11 -0.84 4.24
N CYS A 66 1.18 -1.67 3.21
CA CYS A 66 2.21 -2.68 3.03
C CYS A 66 3.03 -2.28 1.80
N SER A 67 4.35 -2.13 1.96
CA SER A 67 5.21 -1.96 0.78
C SER A 67 5.38 -3.30 0.06
N VAL A 68 5.49 -3.24 -1.27
CA VAL A 68 6.00 -4.36 -2.06
C VAL A 68 7.52 -4.24 -2.10
N GLU A 69 8.22 -5.18 -1.48
CA GLU A 69 9.67 -5.33 -1.60
C GLU A 69 10.04 -6.42 -2.60
N TYR A 70 9.34 -7.55 -2.53
CA TYR A 70 9.54 -8.65 -3.44
C TYR A 70 8.22 -9.29 -3.85
N THR A 71 8.20 -9.78 -5.09
CA THR A 71 7.14 -10.64 -5.60
C THR A 71 7.74 -12.01 -5.84
N ASP A 72 7.13 -13.06 -5.29
CA ASP A 72 7.60 -14.43 -5.52
C ASP A 72 7.30 -14.90 -6.95
N ARG A 73 7.66 -16.15 -7.25
CA ARG A 73 7.43 -16.76 -8.57
C ARG A 73 5.95 -17.02 -8.88
N GLU A 74 5.09 -17.02 -7.87
CA GLU A 74 3.65 -17.22 -7.98
C GLU A 74 2.89 -15.88 -8.06
N GLY A 75 3.58 -14.75 -7.95
CA GLY A 75 3.00 -13.42 -8.00
C GLY A 75 2.58 -12.87 -6.64
N LEU A 76 2.88 -13.57 -5.53
CA LEU A 76 2.56 -13.13 -4.19
C LEU A 76 3.54 -12.04 -3.74
N MET A 77 3.01 -10.98 -3.15
CA MET A 77 3.76 -9.77 -2.78
C MET A 77 4.06 -9.76 -1.30
N TYR A 78 5.26 -9.29 -0.96
CA TYR A 78 5.76 -9.28 0.41
C TYR A 78 6.51 -7.99 0.69
N GLY A 79 6.41 -7.56 1.94
CA GLY A 79 7.16 -6.43 2.49
C GLY A 79 6.65 -6.07 3.87
N PRO A 80 7.30 -5.10 4.54
CA PRO A 80 6.94 -4.66 5.87
C PRO A 80 5.56 -4.01 5.86
N THR A 81 4.80 -4.33 6.90
CA THR A 81 3.61 -3.57 7.27
C THR A 81 4.06 -2.30 7.98
N TYR A 82 3.67 -1.14 7.48
CA TYR A 82 3.74 0.07 8.29
C TYR A 82 2.70 -0.04 9.41
N PRO A 83 3.07 0.27 10.66
CA PRO A 83 2.22 0.01 11.82
C PRO A 83 0.85 0.69 11.69
N GLY A 84 -0.20 -0.04 12.05
CA GLY A 84 -1.57 0.46 12.13
C GLY A 84 -1.68 1.74 12.96
N GLY A 85 -2.40 2.72 12.43
CA GLY A 85 -2.60 4.04 13.02
C GLY A 85 -1.55 5.10 12.68
N GLY A 86 -0.40 4.72 12.11
CA GLY A 86 0.59 5.65 11.58
C GLY A 86 0.26 6.08 10.15
N MET A 87 0.44 7.37 9.81
CA MET A 87 0.33 7.79 8.41
C MET A 87 1.29 6.97 7.53
N PRO A 88 0.85 6.49 6.36
CA PRO A 88 1.76 5.81 5.44
C PRO A 88 2.86 6.80 5.00
N ALA A 89 4.12 6.36 5.08
CA ALA A 89 5.26 7.13 4.58
C ALA A 89 5.11 7.39 3.07
N ASP A 90 5.93 8.29 2.51
CA ASP A 90 6.09 8.36 1.05
C ASP A 90 6.43 6.94 0.56
N PRO A 91 5.52 6.31 -0.22
CA PRO A 91 5.68 4.92 -0.59
C PRO A 91 6.90 4.69 -1.50
N ILE A 92 7.39 5.75 -2.18
CA ILE A 92 8.63 5.69 -2.96
C ILE A 92 9.84 5.62 -2.02
N ALA A 93 9.87 6.45 -0.98
CA ALA A 93 10.95 6.46 0.00
C ALA A 93 10.98 5.13 0.78
N ALA A 94 9.82 4.67 1.25
CA ALA A 94 9.65 3.39 1.91
C ALA A 94 10.18 2.21 1.08
N HIS A 95 9.84 2.18 -0.21
CA HIS A 95 10.31 1.15 -1.13
C HIS A 95 11.84 1.18 -1.32
N ARG A 96 12.46 2.37 -1.35
CA ARG A 96 13.92 2.51 -1.45
C ARG A 96 14.63 2.04 -0.18
N GLU A 97 14.18 2.48 0.99
CA GLU A 97 14.76 2.11 2.28
C GLU A 97 14.72 0.60 2.52
N ALA A 98 13.59 -0.03 2.17
CA ALA A 98 13.40 -1.47 2.15
C ALA A 98 14.47 -2.22 1.33
N GLN A 99 14.74 -1.74 0.11
CA GLN A 99 15.75 -2.35 -0.77
C GLN A 99 17.18 -2.17 -0.25
N GLU A 100 17.44 -1.10 0.50
CA GLU A 100 18.75 -0.81 1.08
C GLU A 100 19.01 -1.60 2.37
N GLY A 101 17.96 -1.89 3.16
CA GLY A 101 18.05 -2.69 4.39
C GLY A 101 18.19 -4.20 4.19
N ALA A 102 18.02 -4.69 2.96
CA ALA A 102 18.11 -6.12 2.60
C ALA A 102 19.52 -6.58 2.15
N ARG A 103 20.56 -5.76 2.33
CA ARG A 103 21.97 -6.06 2.00
C ARG A 103 22.84 -6.28 3.22
#